data_AF-A0A6M2CST5-F1
#
_entry.id   AF-A0A6M2CST5-F1
#
_cell.length_a   1.000
_cell.length_b   1.000
_cell.length_c   1.000
_cell.angle_alpha   90.00
_cell.angle_beta   90.00
_cell.angle_gamma   90.00
#
_symmetry.space_group_name_H-M   'P 1'
#
loop_
_entity.id
_entity.type
_entity.pdbx_description
1 polymer ?
#
loop_
_entity_poly.entity_id
_entity_poly.type
_entity_poly.pdbx_seq_one_letter_code
_entity_poly.pdbx_strand_id
1 'polypeptide(L)'
;IFYIGTVRENRLSCSKLMEEKLMKKQGRGTCDTSVTFCDPKKMAAAKWHDNRTVTLLSNCIGADSLTSVKRWDSKEKKHIFFDSPAIIPSYNRSLGGVDLLDKMGFCYRFSNRSKRWYIYLFWHTLKISAVNAWFMHKRILQQHKRPLF
;
A
#
# COMPACT_ATOMS: atom_id res chain seq x y z
N ILE A 1 7.76 6.41 -15.40
CA ILE A 1 7.42 5.43 -14.34
C ILE A 1 7.24 6.19 -13.04
N PHE A 2 6.08 6.01 -12.39
CA PHE A 2 5.78 6.59 -11.09
C PHE A 2 6.07 5.56 -9.99
N TYR A 3 6.59 6.02 -8.86
CA TYR A 3 6.94 5.18 -7.72
C TYR A 3 6.30 5.75 -6.47
N ILE A 4 5.72 4.86 -5.67
CA ILE A 4 5.22 5.13 -4.33
C ILE A 4 5.65 3.95 -3.47
N GLY A 5 6.27 4.21 -2.32
CA GLY A 5 6.70 3.15 -1.44
C GLY A 5 7.02 3.62 -0.04
N THR A 6 7.04 2.67 0.90
CA THR A 6 7.53 2.90 2.26
C THR A 6 9.04 2.88 2.29
N VAL A 7 9.62 3.84 2.99
CA VAL A 7 11.08 3.93 3.18
C VAL A 7 11.38 3.83 4.67
N ARG A 8 12.39 3.03 5.03
CA ARG A 8 12.91 2.98 6.40
C ARG A 8 13.68 4.26 6.69
N GLU A 9 13.48 4.83 7.87
CA GLU A 9 14.13 6.10 8.27
C GLU A 9 15.66 6.05 8.12
N ASN A 10 16.29 4.92 8.43
CA ASN A 10 17.74 4.71 8.30
C ASN A 10 18.27 4.81 6.85
N ARG A 11 17.40 4.91 5.85
CA ARG A 11 17.75 5.06 4.42
C ARG A 11 17.52 6.48 3.90
N LEU A 12 17.02 7.38 4.74
CA LEU A 12 16.73 8.78 4.41
C LEU A 12 17.81 9.68 5.01
N SER A 13 19.04 9.58 4.50
CA SER A 13 20.16 10.43 4.92
C SER A 13 20.00 11.90 4.49
N CYS A 14 19.13 12.18 3.51
CA CYS A 14 19.05 13.47 2.84
C CYS A 14 17.83 14.33 3.24
N SER A 15 16.86 13.79 4.00
CA SER A 15 15.63 14.51 4.35
C SER A 15 15.54 14.73 5.86
N LYS A 16 15.56 16.00 6.29
CA LYS A 16 15.26 16.41 7.68
C LYS A 16 13.76 16.26 7.95
N LEU A 17 13.31 15.03 8.15
CA LEU A 17 11.97 14.74 8.65
C LEU A 17 11.96 14.86 10.18
N MET A 18 10.82 15.21 10.77
CA MET A 18 10.64 15.28 12.22
C MET A 18 11.02 13.96 12.90
N GLU A 19 11.67 14.06 14.06
CA GLU A 19 12.02 12.90 14.88
C GLU A 19 10.74 12.18 15.33
N GLU A 20 10.77 10.85 15.33
CA GLU A 20 9.62 10.01 15.72
C GLU A 20 9.11 10.35 17.14
N LYS A 21 10.01 10.78 18.03
CA LYS A 21 9.67 11.17 19.42
C LYS A 21 8.82 12.44 19.49
N LEU A 22 9.08 13.41 18.61
CA LEU A 22 8.30 14.66 18.53
C LEU A 22 6.90 14.37 17.97
N MET A 23 6.82 13.54 16.93
CA MET A 23 5.55 13.11 16.33
C MET A 23 4.66 12.36 17.33
N LYS A 24 5.26 11.48 18.16
CA LYS A 24 4.53 10.78 19.24
C LYS A 24 3.97 11.73 20.30
N LYS A 25 4.64 12.85 20.57
CA LYS A 25 4.17 13.86 21.53
C LYS A 25 3.05 14.72 20.97
N GLN A 26 3.10 15.06 19.67
CA GLN A 26 2.06 15.83 18.98
C GLN A 26 0.78 15.02 18.78
N GLY A 27 0.89 13.69 18.75
CA GLY A 27 -0.25 12.78 18.78
C GLY A 27 -0.67 12.28 17.39
N ARG A 28 -1.77 11.52 17.37
CA ARG A 28 -2.27 10.80 16.20
C ARG A 28 -2.79 11.78 15.14
N GLY A 29 -2.37 11.60 13.89
CA GLY A 29 -2.73 12.48 12.77
C GLY A 29 -1.64 13.49 12.39
N THR A 30 -0.55 13.57 13.16
CA THR A 30 0.57 14.46 12.83
C THR A 30 1.22 14.02 11.52
N CYS A 31 1.35 14.96 10.59
CA CYS A 31 2.04 14.78 9.32
C CYS A 31 3.19 15.76 9.18
N ASP A 32 4.31 15.28 8.69
CA ASP A 32 5.44 16.09 8.26
C ASP A 32 5.78 15.71 6.83
N THR A 33 5.98 16.71 5.98
CA THR A 33 6.18 16.52 4.56
C THR A 33 7.39 17.31 4.12
N SER A 34 8.40 16.61 3.62
CA SER A 34 9.61 17.22 3.08
C SER A 34 9.73 16.86 1.61
N VAL A 35 9.93 17.87 0.76
CA VAL A 35 10.32 17.63 -0.62
C VAL A 35 11.84 17.51 -0.67
N THR A 36 12.35 16.43 -1.22
CA THR A 36 13.78 16.22 -1.43
C THR A 36 14.05 16.05 -2.92
N PHE A 37 15.11 16.70 -3.39
CA PHE A 37 15.60 16.51 -4.75
C PHE A 37 16.64 15.39 -4.72
N CYS A 38 16.35 14.27 -5.40
CA CYS A 38 17.35 13.26 -5.73
C CYS A 38 17.52 13.32 -7.25
N ASP A 39 18.66 13.81 -7.72
CA ASP A 39 18.92 14.08 -9.13
C ASP A 39 18.50 12.93 -10.07
N PRO A 40 17.77 13.17 -11.18
CA PRO A 40 17.18 14.43 -11.68
C PRO A 40 15.67 14.56 -11.36
N LYS A 41 15.16 13.93 -10.29
CA LYS A 41 13.70 13.85 -10.02
C LYS A 41 13.34 14.42 -8.65
N LYS A 42 12.32 15.29 -8.66
CA LYS A 42 11.67 15.77 -7.43
C LYS A 42 10.99 14.59 -6.74
N MET A 43 11.38 14.30 -5.51
CA MET A 43 10.76 13.28 -4.66
C MET A 43 10.08 13.96 -3.48
N ALA A 44 8.83 13.62 -3.23
CA ALA A 44 8.13 14.00 -2.02
C ALA A 44 8.31 12.88 -0.99
N ALA A 45 8.85 13.20 0.17
CA ALA A 45 8.84 12.34 1.33
C ALA A 45 7.76 12.84 2.31
N ALA A 46 6.92 11.93 2.78
CA ALA A 46 5.90 12.24 3.77
C ALA A 46 6.00 11.26 4.93
N LYS A 47 6.02 11.81 6.14
CA LYS A 47 6.02 11.08 7.39
C LYS A 47 4.70 11.32 8.09
N TRP A 48 4.00 10.26 8.44
CA TRP A 48 2.69 10.35 9.07
C TRP A 48 2.61 9.45 10.30
N HIS A 49 2.04 9.98 11.37
CA HIS A 49 1.88 9.28 12.62
C HIS A 49 0.43 8.85 12.84
N ASP A 50 0.17 7.55 12.71
CA ASP A 50 -1.10 6.91 13.08
C ASP A 50 -0.92 6.18 14.42
N ASN A 51 -1.10 4.85 14.47
CA ASN A 51 -0.64 4.02 15.60
C ASN A 51 0.88 3.79 15.58
N ARG A 52 1.47 3.84 14.39
CA ARG A 52 2.91 3.76 14.14
C ARG A 52 3.26 4.85 13.14
N THR A 53 4.48 5.34 13.24
CA THR A 53 5.00 6.31 12.28
C THR A 53 5.35 5.58 10.99
N VAL A 54 4.85 6.10 9.87
CA VAL A 54 5.11 5.56 8.54
C VAL A 54 5.76 6.66 7.71
N THR A 55 6.85 6.32 7.05
CA THR A 55 7.53 7.21 6.11
C THR A 55 7.35 6.68 4.70
N LEU A 56 6.80 7.52 3.83
CA LEU A 56 6.50 7.23 2.44
C LEU A 56 7.32 8.15 1.54
N LEU A 57 7.68 7.64 0.37
CA LEU A 57 8.35 8.39 -0.67
C LEU A 57 7.60 8.22 -1.99
N SER A 58 7.40 9.32 -2.70
CA SER A 58 6.68 9.38 -3.96
C SER A 58 7.36 10.33 -4.94
N ASN A 59 7.32 10.02 -6.24
CA ASN A 59 7.72 10.94 -7.30
C ASN A 59 6.53 11.54 -8.08
N CYS A 60 5.29 11.19 -7.70
CA CYS A 60 4.08 11.53 -8.46
C CYS A 60 3.10 12.41 -7.68
N ILE A 61 3.17 12.41 -6.35
CA ILE A 61 2.28 13.17 -5.48
C ILE A 61 3.12 14.19 -4.71
N GLY A 62 2.72 15.46 -4.78
CA GLY A 62 3.38 16.56 -4.07
C GLY A 62 3.14 16.50 -2.56
N ALA A 63 4.06 17.08 -1.81
CA ALA A 63 4.06 17.13 -0.34
C ALA A 63 2.82 17.83 0.25
N ASP A 64 2.24 18.82 -0.43
CA ASP A 64 1.28 19.75 0.17
C ASP A 64 -0.18 19.30 0.14
N SER A 65 -0.47 18.15 -0.47
CA SER A 65 -1.85 17.66 -0.56
C SER A 65 -2.25 16.92 0.71
N LEU A 66 -3.04 17.58 1.57
CA LEU A 66 -3.71 16.95 2.71
C LEU A 66 -5.04 16.34 2.26
N THR A 67 -5.35 15.16 2.80
CA THR A 67 -6.58 14.41 2.55
C THR A 67 -7.06 13.81 3.86
N SER A 68 -8.33 14.02 4.17
CA SER A 68 -8.94 13.44 5.36
C SER A 68 -9.19 11.94 5.16
N VAL A 69 -8.63 11.12 6.04
CA VAL A 69 -8.77 9.66 6.02
C VAL A 69 -9.56 9.22 7.25
N LYS A 70 -10.59 8.42 7.02
CA LYS A 70 -11.42 7.82 8.07
C LYS A 70 -10.66 6.65 8.70
N ARG A 71 -10.35 6.72 10.00
CA ARG A 71 -9.70 5.64 10.75
C ARG A 71 -10.51 5.26 11.98
N TRP A 72 -10.44 3.99 12.35
CA TRP A 72 -10.98 3.52 13.61
C TRP A 72 -10.07 3.99 14.75
N ASP A 73 -10.67 4.64 15.74
CA ASP A 73 -10.00 4.94 16.99
C ASP A 73 -10.46 4.00 18.10
N SER A 74 -9.49 3.34 18.73
CA SER A 74 -9.78 2.36 19.76
C SER A 74 -10.18 3.00 21.08
N LYS A 75 -9.81 4.27 21.32
CA LYS A 75 -10.16 5.00 22.54
C LYS A 75 -11.63 5.43 22.51
N GLU A 76 -12.05 6.05 21.41
CA GLU A 76 -13.44 6.51 21.26
C GLU A 76 -14.39 5.43 20.70
N LYS A 77 -13.86 4.28 20.27
CA LYS A 77 -14.60 3.18 19.60
C LYS A 77 -15.47 3.68 18.45
N LYS A 78 -14.96 4.68 17.72
CA LYS A 78 -15.64 5.34 16.61
C LYS A 78 -14.67 5.57 15.47
N HIS A 79 -15.23 5.83 14.30
CA HIS A 79 -14.45 6.27 13.17
C HIS A 79 -14.25 7.78 13.22
N ILE A 80 -13.00 8.21 13.35
CA ILE A 80 -12.59 9.61 13.38
C ILE A 80 -11.90 9.95 12.07
N PHE A 81 -12.06 11.19 11.61
CA PHE A 81 -11.34 11.72 10.46
C PHE A 81 -10.00 12.29 10.93
N PHE A 82 -8.92 11.86 10.30
CA PHE A 82 -7.59 12.41 10.50
C PHE A 82 -7.10 13.02 9.21
N ASP A 83 -6.42 14.15 9.30
CA ASP A 83 -5.72 14.70 8.16
C ASP A 83 -4.46 13.87 7.89
N SER A 84 -4.27 13.54 6.63
CA SER A 84 -3.19 12.67 6.19
C SER A 84 -2.68 13.15 4.83
N PRO A 85 -1.37 13.04 4.54
CA PRO A 85 -0.87 13.36 3.21
C PRO A 85 -1.48 12.44 2.15
N ALA A 86 -1.85 13.00 1.00
CA ALA A 86 -2.52 12.28 -0.11
C ALA A 86 -1.69 11.12 -0.70
N ILE A 87 -0.40 11.05 -0.34
CA ILE A 87 0.49 9.94 -0.64
C ILE A 87 -0.03 8.65 0.01
N ILE A 88 -0.63 8.70 1.21
CA ILE A 88 -1.12 7.53 1.95
C ILE A 88 -2.28 6.82 1.24
N PRO A 89 -3.40 7.49 0.88
CA PRO A 89 -4.49 6.80 0.19
C PRO A 89 -4.04 6.24 -1.17
N SER A 90 -3.16 6.96 -1.87
CA SER A 90 -2.59 6.50 -3.14
C SER A 90 -1.72 5.26 -2.96
N TYR A 91 -0.89 5.23 -1.91
CA TYR A 91 -0.10 4.06 -1.53
C TYR A 91 -1.01 2.86 -1.21
N ASN A 92 -1.99 3.04 -0.33
CA ASN A 92 -2.93 1.98 0.05
C ASN A 92 -3.72 1.42 -1.16
N ARG A 93 -4.10 2.28 -2.11
CA ARG A 93 -4.76 1.84 -3.35
C ARG A 93 -3.86 0.98 -4.22
N SER A 94 -2.56 1.28 -4.27
CA SER A 94 -1.59 0.54 -5.08
C SER A 94 -1.22 -0.83 -4.49
N LEU A 95 -1.26 -0.97 -3.15
CA LEU A 95 -0.90 -2.20 -2.45
C LEU A 95 -1.87 -3.37 -2.66
N GLY A 96 -3.15 -3.09 -2.90
CA GLY A 96 -4.18 -4.14 -2.87
C GLY A 96 -4.06 -5.22 -3.95
N GLY A 97 -3.27 -5.01 -5.00
CA GLY A 97 -3.12 -5.97 -6.10
C GLY A 97 -2.40 -7.26 -5.70
N VAL A 98 -1.25 -7.13 -5.01
CA VAL A 98 -0.42 -8.28 -4.61
C VAL A 98 -1.08 -9.03 -3.46
N ASP A 99 -1.57 -8.31 -2.45
CA ASP A 99 -2.25 -8.91 -1.29
C ASP A 99 -3.50 -9.72 -1.70
N LEU A 100 -4.21 -9.27 -2.74
CA LEU A 100 -5.37 -10.00 -3.25
C LEU A 100 -4.98 -11.32 -3.91
N LEU A 101 -3.90 -11.33 -4.70
CA LEU A 101 -3.37 -12.54 -5.31
C LEU A 101 -2.90 -13.53 -4.24
N ASP A 102 -2.17 -13.05 -3.23
CA ASP A 102 -1.70 -13.87 -2.11
C ASP A 102 -2.85 -14.45 -1.30
N LYS A 103 -3.90 -13.64 -1.04
CA LYS A 103 -5.12 -14.11 -0.38
C LYS A 103 -5.79 -15.22 -1.18
N MET A 104 -5.93 -15.06 -2.50
CA MET A 104 -6.49 -16.11 -3.37
C MET A 104 -5.59 -17.36 -3.37
N GLY A 105 -4.27 -17.18 -3.43
CA GLY A 105 -3.31 -18.27 -3.35
C GLY A 105 -3.41 -19.07 -2.04
N PHE A 106 -3.69 -18.39 -0.92
CA PHE A 106 -3.92 -19.03 0.37
C PHE A 106 -5.26 -19.77 0.43
N CYS A 107 -6.34 -19.16 -0.07
CA CYS A 107 -7.67 -19.80 -0.10
C CYS A 107 -7.69 -21.09 -0.93
N TYR A 108 -6.97 -21.12 -2.06
CA TYR A 108 -6.88 -22.29 -2.95
C TYR A 108 -5.59 -23.08 -2.71
N ARG A 109 -5.43 -23.60 -1.48
CA ARG A 109 -4.27 -24.39 -1.09
C ARG A 109 -4.35 -25.81 -1.65
N PHE A 110 -3.42 -26.17 -2.53
CA PHE A 110 -3.24 -27.54 -3.02
C PHE A 110 -2.46 -28.34 -1.99
N SER A 111 -3.01 -29.48 -1.55
CA SER A 111 -2.39 -30.39 -0.59
C SER A 111 -1.37 -31.33 -1.25
N ASN A 112 -0.42 -30.77 -1.99
CA ASN A 112 0.62 -31.58 -2.65
C ASN A 112 1.88 -31.61 -1.79
N ARG A 113 2.04 -32.67 -1.00
CA ARG A 113 3.28 -32.94 -0.25
C ARG A 113 4.28 -33.66 -1.16
N SER A 114 4.95 -32.91 -2.03
CA SER A 114 6.05 -33.44 -2.84
C SER A 114 7.40 -32.93 -2.32
N LYS A 115 8.42 -33.80 -2.28
CA LYS A 115 9.79 -33.44 -1.88
C LYS A 115 10.57 -32.72 -2.99
N ARG A 116 10.04 -32.70 -4.22
CA ARG A 116 10.70 -32.09 -5.38
C ARG A 116 10.28 -30.63 -5.51
N TRP A 117 11.21 -29.70 -5.31
CA TRP A 117 10.94 -28.25 -5.27
C TRP A 117 10.35 -27.69 -6.57
N TYR A 118 10.72 -28.24 -7.74
CA TYR A 118 10.21 -27.76 -9.03
C TYR A 118 8.71 -28.02 -9.23
N ILE A 119 8.15 -29.04 -8.58
CA ILE A 119 6.71 -29.33 -8.62
C ILE A 119 5.94 -28.18 -7.95
N TYR A 120 6.51 -27.54 -6.93
CA TYR A 120 5.92 -26.35 -6.32
C TYR A 120 5.81 -25.19 -7.31
N LEU A 121 6.86 -24.93 -8.11
CA LEU A 121 6.82 -23.89 -9.14
C LEU A 121 5.71 -24.15 -10.17
N PHE A 122 5.62 -25.38 -10.68
CA PHE A 122 4.58 -25.76 -11.65
C PHE A 122 3.17 -25.49 -11.11
N TRP A 123 2.86 -25.96 -9.90
CA TRP A 123 1.56 -25.70 -9.28
C TRP A 123 1.34 -24.23 -8.96
N HIS A 124 2.37 -23.50 -8.57
CA HIS A 124 2.26 -22.06 -8.31
C HIS A 124 1.93 -21.27 -9.57
N THR A 125 2.59 -21.56 -10.69
CA THR A 125 2.30 -20.94 -12.00
C THR A 125 0.88 -21.26 -12.47
N LEU A 126 0.41 -22.51 -12.32
CA LEU A 126 -0.97 -22.89 -12.64
C LEU A 126 -2.00 -22.16 -11.77
N LYS A 127 -1.70 -21.94 -10.49
CA LYS A 127 -2.58 -21.15 -9.61
C LYS A 127 -2.69 -19.70 -10.09
N ILE A 128 -1.57 -19.06 -10.37
CA ILE A 128 -1.54 -17.68 -10.84
C ILE A 128 -2.28 -17.56 -12.18
N SER A 129 -2.09 -18.51 -13.11
CA SER A 129 -2.79 -18.48 -14.40
C SER A 129 -4.31 -18.64 -14.22
N ALA A 130 -4.78 -19.53 -13.35
CA ALA A 130 -6.19 -19.71 -13.04
C ALA A 130 -6.81 -18.44 -12.42
N VAL A 131 -6.12 -17.81 -11.46
CA VAL A 131 -6.56 -16.55 -10.84
C VAL A 131 -6.63 -15.43 -11.87
N ASN A 132 -5.61 -15.29 -12.72
CA ASN A 132 -5.59 -14.29 -13.80
C ASN A 132 -6.71 -14.53 -14.82
N ALA A 133 -6.97 -15.78 -15.20
CA ALA A 133 -8.07 -16.15 -16.09
C ALA A 133 -9.44 -15.77 -15.50
N TRP A 134 -9.64 -16.01 -14.20
CA TRP A 134 -10.86 -15.59 -13.50
C TRP A 134 -11.04 -14.07 -13.48
N PHE A 135 -9.97 -13.30 -13.22
CA PHE A 135 -10.04 -11.84 -13.28
C PHE A 135 -10.37 -11.33 -14.69
N MET A 136 -9.77 -11.93 -15.73
CA MET A 136 -10.07 -11.60 -17.13
C MET A 136 -11.53 -11.90 -17.46
N HIS A 137 -12.03 -13.07 -17.09
CA HIS A 137 -13.43 -13.44 -17.27
C HIS A 137 -14.37 -12.45 -16.56
N LYS A 138 -14.07 -12.08 -15.32
CA LYS A 138 -14.86 -11.09 -14.56
C LYS A 138 -14.87 -9.71 -15.23
N ARG A 139 -13.74 -9.26 -15.79
CA ARG A 139 -13.66 -7.99 -16.54
C ARG A 139 -14.53 -8.02 -17.80
N ILE A 140 -14.47 -9.11 -18.56
CA ILE A 140 -15.27 -9.31 -19.77
C ILE A 140 -16.77 -9.30 -19.42
N LEU A 141 -17.17 -10.00 -18.36
CA LEU A 141 -18.56 -10.00 -17.89
C LEU A 141 -19.05 -8.61 -17.49
N GLN A 142 -18.22 -7.82 -16.80
CA GLN A 142 -18.55 -6.44 -16.42
C GLN A 142 -18.73 -5.52 -17.63
N GLN A 143 -17.90 -5.69 -18.65
CA GLN A 143 -18.01 -4.92 -19.90
C GLN A 143 -19.26 -5.30 -20.71
N HIS A 144 -19.65 -6.58 -20.70
CA HIS A 144 -20.77 -7.07 -21.48
C HIS A 144 -22.16 -6.92 -20.82
N LYS A 145 -22.27 -6.40 -19.58
CA LYS A 145 -23.53 -6.20 -18.84
C LYS A 145 -24.55 -7.35 -19.02
N ARG A 146 -24.11 -8.60 -19.17
CA ARG A 146 -25.02 -9.75 -19.15
C ARG A 146 -25.26 -10.11 -17.69
N PRO A 147 -26.46 -9.89 -17.13
CA PRO A 147 -26.78 -10.44 -15.84
C PRO A 147 -26.63 -11.95 -15.95
N LEU A 148 -25.82 -12.54 -15.06
CA LEU A 148 -25.98 -13.94 -14.72
C LEU A 148 -27.37 -14.03 -14.07
N PHE A 149 -28.21 -14.90 -14.64
CA PHE A 149 -29.61 -15.18 -14.30
C PHE A 149 -30.04 -14.76 -12.89
#